data_AF-F5IXF8-F1
#
_entry.id   AF-F5IXF8-F1
#
_cell.length_a   1.000
_cell.length_b   1.000
_cell.length_c   1.000
_cell.angle_alpha   90.00
_cell.angle_beta   90.00
_cell.angle_gamma   90.00
#
_symmetry.space_group_name_H-M   'P 1'
#
loop_
_entity.id
_entity.type
_entity.pdbx_description
1 polymer ?
#
loop_
_entity_poly.entity_id
_entity_poly.type
_entity_poly.pdbx_seq_one_letter_code
_entity_poly.pdbx_strand_id
1 'polypeptide(L)'
;MRYIFHIVFLCIFLLSCTRGGQSVSEDDMFISQLDSAISKYMNDSIYYTNWVYPVEKNIWTGTFKGESGYLKKLDALELIKLAGGNGVIRSESSYIDFTRWDEVKESEVMAKYYKDKHVGRYMVYVDNKACSFPDNMVLQVDIINKTIDRKTFPSGNYNCCWQGQFDGFKKVGEYYYIRSCGTGSGYCAADIHLFRDLKKVPENPIAEYTWSSGFGDFPYLWLTTTEMELTLDGVKFKYKYEEGEIVDVDTTTSVLKAIKTLRFTIDYILVDNRWTAKDSTMLKAINLPF
;
A
#
# COMPACT_ATOMS: atom_id res chain seq x y z
N MET A 1 13.41 16.60 11.53
CA MET A 1 13.46 17.73 10.57
C MET A 1 12.22 18.63 10.56
N ARG A 2 10.99 18.15 10.83
CA ARG A 2 9.78 18.99 10.79
C ARG A 2 9.67 20.08 11.88
N TYR A 3 10.33 19.92 13.03
CA TYR A 3 10.27 20.90 14.14
C TYR A 3 11.14 22.15 13.92
N ILE A 4 12.20 22.07 13.11
CA ILE A 4 13.12 23.19 12.86
C ILE A 4 12.47 24.24 11.96
N PHE A 5 11.60 23.82 11.03
CA PHE A 5 10.92 24.73 10.10
C PHE A 5 9.85 25.61 10.78
N HIS A 6 9.22 25.16 11.86
CA HIS A 6 8.19 25.96 12.55
C HIS A 6 8.76 27.06 13.45
N ILE A 7 9.97 26.88 14.00
CA ILE A 7 10.60 27.89 14.86
C ILE A 7 11.13 29.06 14.02
N VAL A 8 11.71 28.78 12.85
CA VAL A 8 12.23 29.82 11.93
C VAL A 8 11.08 30.68 11.36
N PHE A 9 9.93 30.08 11.07
CA PHE A 9 8.77 30.82 10.55
C PHE A 9 8.11 31.73 11.59
N LEU A 10 8.13 31.36 12.88
CA LEU A 10 7.55 32.18 13.94
C LEU A 10 8.37 33.45 14.21
N CYS A 11 9.69 33.41 14.04
CA CYS A 11 10.57 34.56 14.24
C CYS A 11 10.45 35.61 13.12
N ILE A 12 10.20 35.19 11.87
CA ILE A 12 10.05 36.11 10.73
C ILE A 12 8.72 36.89 10.81
N PHE A 13 7.66 36.28 11.37
CA PHE A 13 6.37 36.96 11.54
C PHE A 13 6.39 38.05 12.61
N LEU A 14 7.18 37.90 13.67
CA LEU A 14 7.29 38.92 14.72
C LEU A 14 8.07 40.17 14.29
N LEU A 15 8.97 40.05 13.30
CA LEU A 15 9.71 41.18 12.71
C LEU A 15 8.86 42.08 11.79
N SER A 16 7.64 41.64 11.43
CA SER A 16 6.78 42.36 10.47
C SER A 16 5.81 43.36 11.11
N CYS A 17 5.70 43.40 12.44
CA CYS A 17 4.68 44.17 13.15
C CYS A 17 5.17 45.46 13.84
N THR A 18 6.46 45.80 13.79
CA THR A 18 7.00 46.98 14.47
C THR A 18 7.82 47.85 13.53
N ARG A 19 7.15 48.51 12.57
CA ARG A 19 7.68 49.69 11.89
C ARG A 19 6.95 50.95 12.38
N GLY A 20 7.41 51.43 13.52
CA GLY A 20 7.11 52.76 14.08
C GLY A 20 8.30 53.15 14.93
N GLY A 21 9.13 54.07 14.41
CA GLY A 21 10.54 54.20 14.75
C GLY A 21 10.87 54.53 16.20
N GLN A 22 11.99 53.97 16.67
CA GLN A 22 12.91 54.60 17.63
C GLN A 22 14.27 53.86 17.67
N SER A 23 15.34 54.67 17.77
CA SER A 23 16.76 54.44 18.09
C SER A 23 17.47 53.09 17.79
N VAL A 24 18.55 53.23 17.01
CA VAL A 24 19.52 52.24 16.50
C VAL A 24 20.34 51.48 17.57
N SER A 25 20.07 51.61 18.88
CA SER A 25 20.91 50.97 19.91
C SER A 25 20.40 49.63 20.46
N GLU A 26 19.13 49.27 20.23
CA GLU A 26 18.56 48.01 20.74
C GLU A 26 18.66 46.85 19.74
N ASP A 27 18.69 47.16 18.43
CA ASP A 27 18.80 46.16 17.37
C ASP A 27 20.14 45.40 17.40
N ASP A 28 21.25 46.09 17.70
CA ASP A 28 22.58 45.46 17.78
C ASP A 28 22.70 44.51 18.98
N MET A 29 22.02 44.83 20.09
CA MET A 29 22.01 43.96 21.26
C MET A 29 21.19 42.69 21.01
N PHE A 30 20.05 42.81 20.30
CA PHE A 30 19.21 41.68 19.93
C PHE A 30 19.89 40.73 18.93
N ILE A 31 20.58 41.27 17.91
CA ILE A 31 21.33 40.48 16.94
C ILE A 31 22.45 39.68 17.65
N SER A 32 23.19 40.31 18.58
CA SER A 32 24.26 39.61 19.30
C SER A 32 23.75 38.45 20.19
N GLN A 33 22.57 38.62 20.81
CA GLN A 33 21.95 37.58 21.63
C GLN A 33 21.39 36.44 20.78
N LEU A 34 20.85 36.76 19.60
CA LEU A 34 20.35 35.77 18.65
C LEU A 34 21.51 34.93 18.07
N ASP A 35 22.62 35.56 17.68
CA ASP A 35 23.80 34.85 17.17
C ASP A 35 24.44 33.94 18.25
N SER A 36 24.48 34.40 19.50
CA SER A 36 24.92 33.60 20.64
C SER A 36 24.00 32.39 20.89
N ALA A 37 22.68 32.59 20.83
CA ALA A 37 21.70 31.51 20.99
C ALA A 37 21.77 30.49 19.85
N ILE A 38 21.91 30.95 18.60
CA ILE A 38 22.08 30.09 17.42
C ILE A 38 23.40 29.32 17.51
N SER A 39 24.51 29.98 17.85
CA SER A 39 25.82 29.32 17.96
C SER A 39 25.85 28.28 19.08
N LYS A 40 25.18 28.54 20.20
CA LYS A 40 25.02 27.56 21.29
C LYS A 40 24.17 26.37 20.86
N TYR A 41 23.03 26.61 20.19
CA TYR A 41 22.18 25.54 19.66
C TYR A 41 22.86 24.71 18.56
N MET A 42 23.66 25.34 17.70
CA MET A 42 24.41 24.64 16.66
C MET A 42 25.52 23.79 17.27
N ASN A 43 26.28 24.32 18.24
CA ASN A 43 27.32 23.54 18.91
C ASN A 43 26.75 22.37 19.73
N ASP A 44 25.64 22.59 20.44
CA ASP A 44 24.98 21.51 21.19
C ASP A 44 24.39 20.45 20.23
N SER A 45 23.86 20.84 19.06
CA SER A 45 23.32 19.87 18.08
C SER A 45 24.42 19.07 17.33
N ILE A 46 25.65 19.58 17.24
CA ILE A 46 26.81 18.85 16.71
C ILE A 46 27.25 17.75 17.69
N TYR A 47 27.07 17.94 19.01
CA TYR A 47 27.36 16.90 20.00
C TYR A 47 26.35 15.74 20.03
N TYR A 48 25.11 15.96 19.55
CA TYR A 48 24.07 14.92 19.50
C TYR A 48 23.99 14.17 18.17
N THR A 49 24.75 14.55 17.14
CA THR A 49 24.64 13.94 15.80
C THR A 49 25.70 12.87 15.49
N ASN A 50 26.67 12.63 16.37
CA ASN A 50 27.76 11.66 16.13
C ASN A 50 27.67 10.35 16.94
N TRP A 51 26.59 10.12 17.68
CA TRP A 51 26.28 8.77 18.17
C TRP A 51 25.46 8.02 17.12
N VAL A 52 26.10 7.74 15.98
CA VAL A 52 25.67 6.65 15.11
C VAL A 52 26.01 5.38 15.88
N TYR A 53 25.10 4.95 16.76
CA TYR A 53 25.10 3.56 17.18
C TYR A 53 25.17 2.73 15.89
N PRO A 54 26.13 1.80 15.75
CA PRO A 54 26.02 0.82 14.70
C PRO A 54 24.67 0.14 14.97
N VAL A 55 23.68 0.44 14.12
CA VAL A 55 22.43 -0.31 14.12
C VAL A 55 22.89 -1.69 13.72
N GLU A 56 23.11 -2.57 14.69
CA GLU A 56 23.25 -3.99 14.45
C GLU A 56 22.05 -4.34 13.59
N LYS A 57 22.31 -4.55 12.29
CA LYS A 57 21.28 -4.94 11.34
C LYS A 57 20.81 -6.29 11.83
N ASN A 58 19.73 -6.30 12.61
CA ASN A 58 19.11 -7.52 13.08
C ASN A 58 18.87 -8.40 11.83
N ILE A 59 19.53 -9.54 11.79
CA ILE A 59 19.49 -10.45 10.64
C ILE A 59 18.34 -11.39 10.92
N TRP A 60 17.42 -11.52 9.98
CA TRP A 60 16.40 -12.55 10.07
C TRP A 60 17.07 -13.93 10.09
N THR A 61 16.80 -14.72 11.13
CA THR A 61 17.41 -16.05 11.32
C THR A 61 16.50 -17.21 10.90
N GLY A 62 15.24 -16.91 10.57
CA GLY A 62 14.31 -17.89 10.02
C GLY A 62 14.78 -18.45 8.67
N THR A 63 14.09 -19.48 8.18
CA THR A 63 14.43 -20.12 6.89
C THR A 63 13.22 -20.17 5.98
N PHE A 64 13.30 -19.50 4.82
CA PHE A 64 12.36 -19.72 3.74
C PHE A 64 12.61 -21.10 3.14
N LYS A 65 11.55 -21.90 2.99
CA LYS A 65 11.62 -23.27 2.49
C LYS A 65 11.05 -23.32 1.08
N GLY A 66 11.93 -23.42 0.09
CA GLY A 66 11.56 -23.58 -1.31
C GLY A 66 11.18 -22.28 -2.03
N GLU A 67 10.44 -22.42 -3.13
CA GLU A 67 10.06 -21.33 -4.03
C GLU A 67 8.81 -20.56 -3.57
N SER A 68 8.01 -21.15 -2.69
CA SER A 68 6.86 -20.50 -2.07
C SER A 68 6.46 -21.22 -0.78
N GLY A 69 5.81 -20.51 0.13
CA GLY A 69 5.29 -21.14 1.33
C GLY A 69 4.56 -20.16 2.23
N TYR A 70 4.46 -20.57 3.48
CA TYR A 70 3.73 -19.85 4.52
C TYR A 70 4.63 -19.62 5.74
N LEU A 71 4.44 -18.51 6.41
CA LEU A 71 5.07 -18.20 7.69
C LEU A 71 4.01 -18.15 8.79
N LYS A 72 4.37 -18.69 9.95
CA LYS A 72 3.56 -18.58 11.15
C LYS A 72 3.78 -17.23 11.83
N LYS A 73 2.97 -16.94 12.85
CA LYS A 73 3.02 -15.70 13.62
C LYS A 73 4.43 -15.26 14.03
N LEU A 74 5.21 -16.12 14.72
CA LEU A 74 6.55 -15.75 15.19
C LEU A 74 7.48 -15.29 14.07
N ASP A 75 7.57 -16.09 12.99
CA ASP A 75 8.45 -15.79 11.86
C ASP A 75 8.01 -14.51 11.12
N ALA A 76 6.70 -14.31 10.96
CA ALA A 76 6.15 -13.12 10.34
C ALA A 76 6.42 -11.87 11.20
N LEU A 77 6.19 -11.95 12.51
CA LEU A 77 6.46 -10.86 13.46
C LEU A 77 7.93 -10.46 13.49
N GLU A 78 8.85 -11.42 13.43
CA GLU A 78 10.28 -11.12 13.34
C GLU A 78 10.56 -10.27 12.09
N LEU A 79 10.11 -10.69 10.91
CA LEU A 79 10.30 -9.93 9.67
C LEU A 79 9.70 -8.52 9.74
N ILE A 80 8.54 -8.36 10.36
CA ILE A 80 7.87 -7.06 10.51
C ILE A 80 8.69 -6.13 11.42
N LYS A 81 9.19 -6.65 12.55
CA LYS A 81 10.11 -5.92 13.44
C LYS A 81 11.36 -5.49 12.69
N LEU A 82 11.97 -6.40 11.93
CA LEU A 82 13.17 -6.14 11.13
C LEU A 82 12.92 -5.10 10.03
N ALA A 83 11.70 -5.07 9.47
CA ALA A 83 11.27 -4.04 8.54
C ALA A 83 11.01 -2.68 9.21
N GLY A 84 11.31 -2.53 10.52
CA GLY A 84 11.08 -1.31 11.30
C GLY A 84 9.64 -1.14 11.77
N GLY A 85 8.89 -2.23 11.94
CA GLY A 85 7.54 -2.24 12.49
C GLY A 85 7.55 -2.46 14.00
N ASN A 86 7.46 -1.38 14.78
CA ASN A 86 7.25 -1.45 16.23
C ASN A 86 5.86 -0.90 16.54
N GLY A 87 4.87 -1.77 16.75
CA GLY A 87 3.51 -1.40 17.13
C GLY A 87 2.63 -1.02 15.93
N VAL A 88 2.78 0.17 15.38
CA VAL A 88 1.93 0.65 14.27
C VAL A 88 2.81 1.06 13.08
N ILE A 89 2.59 0.43 11.93
CA ILE A 89 3.17 0.92 10.66
C ILE A 89 2.14 1.87 10.05
N ARG A 90 2.53 3.13 9.89
CA ARG A 90 1.73 4.14 9.19
C ARG A 90 2.35 4.45 7.84
N SER A 91 1.51 4.51 6.81
CA SER A 91 1.78 5.16 5.53
C SER A 91 0.85 6.36 5.37
N GLU A 92 0.96 7.10 4.26
CA GLU A 92 0.14 8.31 4.03
C GLU A 92 -1.37 8.01 3.97
N SER A 93 -1.75 6.81 3.50
CA SER A 93 -3.15 6.44 3.26
C SER A 93 -3.59 5.17 4.00
N SER A 94 -2.74 4.64 4.87
CA SER A 94 -2.89 3.27 5.36
C SER A 94 -2.22 3.09 6.73
N TYR A 95 -2.80 2.27 7.60
CA TYR A 95 -2.22 1.90 8.89
C TYR A 95 -2.36 0.40 9.14
N ILE A 96 -1.28 -0.20 9.67
CA ILE A 96 -1.29 -1.58 10.14
C ILE A 96 -0.97 -1.57 11.62
N ASP A 97 -1.95 -2.02 12.38
CA ASP A 97 -1.88 -2.08 13.83
C ASP A 97 -1.50 -3.50 14.29
N PHE A 98 -0.25 -3.63 14.74
CA PHE A 98 0.27 -4.90 15.27
C PHE A 98 -0.02 -5.07 16.76
N THR A 99 -0.69 -4.12 17.43
CA THR A 99 -0.92 -4.17 18.89
C THR A 99 -1.90 -5.26 19.30
N ARG A 100 -2.77 -5.70 18.40
CA ARG A 100 -3.77 -6.75 18.65
C ARG A 100 -3.30 -8.16 18.27
N TRP A 101 -2.02 -8.32 17.94
CA TRP A 101 -1.49 -9.61 17.50
C TRP A 101 -1.33 -10.62 18.64
N ASP A 102 -1.43 -10.18 19.90
CA ASP A 102 -1.54 -11.07 21.06
C ASP A 102 -2.79 -11.96 21.00
N GLU A 103 -3.81 -11.55 20.24
CA GLU A 103 -5.04 -12.34 19.99
C GLU A 103 -4.81 -13.47 18.96
N VAL A 104 -3.75 -13.40 18.16
CA VAL A 104 -3.44 -14.39 17.11
C VAL A 104 -2.65 -15.55 17.70
N LYS A 105 -3.03 -16.80 17.39
CA LYS A 105 -2.35 -17.98 17.92
C LYS A 105 -0.95 -18.14 17.30
N GLU A 106 0.02 -18.65 18.05
CA GLU A 106 1.38 -18.88 17.53
C GLU A 106 1.44 -19.87 16.36
N SER A 107 0.51 -20.83 16.31
CA SER A 107 0.40 -21.79 15.22
C SER A 107 -0.21 -21.21 13.94
N GLU A 108 -0.79 -20.02 14.01
CA GLU A 108 -1.55 -19.41 12.93
C GLU A 108 -0.63 -18.93 11.81
N VAL A 109 -1.04 -19.21 10.58
CA VAL A 109 -0.36 -18.72 9.39
C VAL A 109 -0.70 -17.24 9.23
N MET A 110 0.32 -16.40 9.11
CA MET A 110 0.18 -14.95 9.04
C MET A 110 0.76 -14.35 7.76
N ALA A 111 1.63 -15.08 7.08
CA ALA A 111 2.20 -14.59 5.84
C ALA A 111 2.34 -15.71 4.81
N LYS A 112 2.32 -15.30 3.56
CA LYS A 112 2.59 -16.13 2.39
C LYS A 112 3.76 -15.51 1.65
N TYR A 113 4.70 -16.33 1.21
CA TYR A 113 5.86 -15.84 0.47
C TYR A 113 6.07 -16.57 -0.83
N TYR A 114 6.79 -15.87 -1.70
CA TYR A 114 7.31 -16.39 -2.95
C TYR A 114 8.77 -15.97 -3.07
N LYS A 115 9.62 -16.90 -3.50
CA LYS A 115 10.99 -16.60 -3.87
C LYS A 115 11.00 -15.77 -5.15
N ASP A 116 11.84 -14.75 -5.16
CA ASP A 116 12.12 -13.93 -6.32
C ASP A 116 13.11 -14.65 -7.24
N LYS A 117 13.17 -14.24 -8.50
CA LYS A 117 14.15 -14.79 -9.46
C LYS A 117 15.58 -14.45 -9.05
N HIS A 118 15.78 -13.35 -8.33
CA HIS A 118 17.05 -12.94 -7.77
C HIS A 118 17.40 -13.84 -6.57
N VAL A 119 18.64 -14.34 -6.57
CA VAL A 119 19.12 -15.25 -5.52
C VAL A 119 18.98 -14.59 -4.15
N GLY A 120 18.36 -15.30 -3.21
CA GLY A 120 18.22 -14.86 -1.83
C GLY A 120 17.18 -13.75 -1.60
N ARG A 121 16.33 -13.44 -2.58
CA ARG A 121 15.25 -12.47 -2.43
C ARG A 121 13.88 -13.13 -2.39
N TYR A 122 12.99 -12.60 -1.55
CA TYR A 122 11.64 -13.10 -1.33
C TYR A 122 10.62 -11.95 -1.27
N MET A 123 9.44 -12.19 -1.83
CA MET A 123 8.27 -11.34 -1.68
C MET A 123 7.34 -11.98 -0.65
N VAL A 124 7.07 -11.29 0.46
CA VAL A 124 6.31 -11.80 1.61
C VAL A 124 5.08 -10.93 1.81
N TYR A 125 3.90 -11.49 1.60
CA TYR A 125 2.65 -10.85 1.97
C TYR A 125 2.28 -11.21 3.40
N VAL A 126 1.98 -10.19 4.19
CA VAL A 126 1.56 -10.30 5.58
C VAL A 126 0.07 -9.96 5.66
N ASP A 127 -0.70 -10.90 6.19
CA ASP A 127 -2.13 -10.77 6.43
C ASP A 127 -2.38 -10.11 7.79
N ASN A 128 -3.07 -8.97 7.80
CA ASN A 128 -3.37 -8.23 9.01
C ASN A 128 -4.69 -8.70 9.64
N LYS A 129 -4.70 -9.88 10.24
CA LYS A 129 -5.90 -10.46 10.89
C LYS A 129 -6.41 -9.69 12.10
N ALA A 130 -5.59 -8.81 12.67
CA ALA A 130 -5.88 -8.17 13.95
C ALA A 130 -6.76 -6.91 13.83
N CYS A 131 -7.07 -6.48 12.60
CA CYS A 131 -7.87 -5.28 12.34
C CYS A 131 -9.10 -5.59 11.48
N SER A 132 -10.22 -4.92 11.77
CA SER A 132 -11.43 -4.98 10.95
C SER A 132 -11.23 -4.33 9.57
N PHE A 133 -10.17 -3.54 9.41
CA PHE A 133 -9.78 -2.84 8.17
C PHE A 133 -8.35 -3.25 7.79
N PRO A 134 -8.16 -4.48 7.30
CA PRO A 134 -6.84 -5.05 7.16
C PRO A 134 -6.15 -4.46 5.93
N ASP A 135 -5.41 -3.37 6.11
CA ASP A 135 -4.43 -2.98 5.10
C ASP A 135 -3.44 -4.11 4.89
N ASN A 136 -3.12 -4.34 3.63
CA ASN A 136 -2.19 -5.38 3.24
C ASN A 136 -0.77 -4.86 3.32
N MET A 137 0.17 -5.70 3.76
CA MET A 137 1.58 -5.38 3.68
C MET A 137 2.31 -6.40 2.85
N VAL A 138 3.19 -5.91 2.00
CA VAL A 138 4.19 -6.75 1.34
C VAL A 138 5.58 -6.29 1.72
N LEU A 139 6.42 -7.26 2.02
CA LEU A 139 7.83 -7.12 2.32
C LEU A 139 8.65 -7.72 1.17
N GLN A 140 9.69 -7.02 0.75
CA GLN A 140 10.71 -7.55 -0.16
C GLN A 140 11.96 -7.78 0.67
N VAL A 141 12.20 -9.04 1.00
CA VAL A 141 13.28 -9.49 1.88
C VAL A 141 14.46 -9.91 1.02
N ASP A 142 15.61 -9.25 1.15
CA ASP A 142 16.87 -9.62 0.52
C ASP A 142 17.83 -10.14 1.60
N ILE A 143 18.02 -11.46 1.63
CA ILE A 143 18.80 -12.15 2.68
C ILE A 143 20.29 -11.87 2.51
N ILE A 144 20.76 -11.74 1.26
CA ILE A 144 22.17 -11.50 0.94
C ILE A 144 22.56 -10.10 1.42
N ASN A 145 21.77 -9.10 1.03
CA ASN A 145 22.03 -7.71 1.36
C ASN A 145 21.52 -7.30 2.75
N LYS A 146 20.77 -8.18 3.43
CA LYS A 146 20.15 -7.95 4.73
C LYS A 146 19.29 -6.69 4.72
N THR A 147 18.42 -6.58 3.71
CA THR A 147 17.50 -5.45 3.57
C THR A 147 16.07 -5.96 3.49
N ILE A 148 15.16 -5.20 4.07
CA ILE A 148 13.73 -5.46 3.96
C ILE A 148 13.07 -4.16 3.53
N ASP A 149 12.60 -4.13 2.28
CA ASP A 149 11.72 -3.06 1.81
C ASP A 149 10.28 -3.44 2.16
N ARG A 150 9.42 -2.45 2.38
CA ARG A 150 8.01 -2.68 2.71
C ARG A 150 7.11 -1.70 1.97
N LYS A 151 5.92 -2.16 1.60
CA LYS A 151 4.85 -1.32 1.09
C LYS A 151 3.51 -1.82 1.61
N THR A 152 2.65 -0.87 1.97
CA THR A 152 1.26 -1.17 2.31
C THR A 152 0.36 -0.93 1.11
N PHE A 153 -0.72 -1.70 1.04
CA PHE A 153 -1.72 -1.64 -0.02
C PHE A 153 -3.06 -1.48 0.67
N PRO A 154 -3.72 -0.32 0.50
CA PRO A 154 -4.95 -0.04 1.19
C PRO A 154 -6.02 -1.05 0.80
N SER A 155 -6.83 -1.45 1.78
CA SER A 155 -8.05 -2.20 1.55
C SER A 155 -9.24 -1.42 2.09
N GLY A 156 -10.40 -1.61 1.47
CA GLY A 156 -11.66 -1.04 1.89
C GLY A 156 -12.18 -1.68 3.18
N ASN A 157 -13.33 -1.20 3.62
CA ASN A 157 -13.85 -1.52 4.95
C ASN A 157 -14.28 -2.98 5.15
N TYR A 158 -14.45 -3.72 4.05
CA TYR A 158 -14.98 -5.09 4.07
C TYR A 158 -14.29 -5.93 3.00
N ASN A 159 -13.93 -7.16 3.34
CA ASN A 159 -13.38 -8.12 2.38
C ASN A 159 -14.50 -8.74 1.55
N CYS A 160 -15.07 -7.97 0.61
CA CYS A 160 -16.09 -8.49 -0.31
C CYS A 160 -15.47 -9.31 -1.47
N CYS A 161 -14.16 -9.19 -1.69
CA CYS A 161 -13.50 -9.71 -2.88
C CYS A 161 -12.51 -10.85 -2.60
N TRP A 162 -12.35 -11.31 -1.35
CA TRP A 162 -11.49 -12.47 -1.05
C TRP A 162 -12.33 -13.67 -0.65
N GLN A 163 -11.96 -14.84 -1.17
CA GLN A 163 -12.58 -16.12 -0.82
C GLN A 163 -11.79 -16.90 0.23
N GLY A 164 -10.62 -16.38 0.64
CA GLY A 164 -9.70 -17.07 1.52
C GLY A 164 -8.54 -16.20 1.97
N GLN A 165 -7.88 -16.66 3.03
CA GLN A 165 -6.65 -16.07 3.55
C GLN A 165 -5.57 -16.20 2.47
N PHE A 166 -5.01 -15.09 1.99
CA PHE A 166 -3.99 -14.99 0.93
C PHE A 166 -4.45 -15.17 -0.52
N ASP A 167 -5.75 -15.22 -0.80
CA ASP A 167 -6.24 -15.27 -2.19
C ASP A 167 -5.86 -14.03 -2.98
N GLY A 168 -5.74 -12.90 -2.28
CA GLY A 168 -5.34 -11.63 -2.85
C GLY A 168 -3.85 -11.55 -3.20
N PHE A 169 -2.98 -12.49 -2.83
CA PHE A 169 -1.55 -12.43 -3.15
C PHE A 169 -1.09 -13.64 -3.96
N LYS A 170 -0.68 -13.38 -5.21
CA LYS A 170 -0.15 -14.42 -6.11
C LYS A 170 1.08 -13.95 -6.87
N LYS A 171 1.82 -14.93 -7.39
CA LYS A 171 2.91 -14.74 -8.34
C LYS A 171 2.48 -15.28 -9.70
N VAL A 172 2.69 -14.52 -10.76
CA VAL A 172 2.49 -14.93 -12.16
C VAL A 172 3.73 -14.54 -12.94
N GLY A 173 4.46 -15.53 -13.46
CA GLY A 173 5.77 -15.30 -14.08
C GLY A 173 6.74 -14.57 -13.13
N GLU A 174 7.26 -13.44 -13.58
CA GLU A 174 8.11 -12.55 -12.78
C GLU A 174 7.34 -11.46 -12.00
N TYR A 175 6.01 -11.43 -12.12
CA TYR A 175 5.18 -10.45 -11.44
C TYR A 175 4.57 -11.03 -10.17
N TYR A 176 4.38 -10.14 -9.22
CA TYR A 176 3.55 -10.32 -8.04
C TYR A 176 2.31 -9.46 -8.22
N TYR A 177 1.18 -9.96 -7.74
CA TYR A 177 0.01 -9.12 -7.66
C TYR A 177 -0.66 -9.19 -6.30
N ILE A 178 -1.21 -8.04 -5.90
CA ILE A 178 -2.04 -7.88 -4.72
C ILE A 178 -3.42 -7.43 -5.18
N ARG A 179 -4.44 -8.16 -4.76
CA ARG A 179 -5.84 -7.81 -4.92
C ARG A 179 -6.27 -6.93 -3.75
N SER A 180 -6.40 -5.63 -3.99
CA SER A 180 -7.07 -4.71 -3.09
C SER A 180 -8.58 -4.82 -3.28
N CYS A 181 -9.37 -4.79 -2.21
CA CYS A 181 -10.83 -4.68 -2.31
C CYS A 181 -11.25 -3.26 -1.95
N GLY A 182 -12.23 -2.68 -2.63
CA GLY A 182 -12.92 -1.45 -2.23
C GLY A 182 -14.39 -1.74 -1.96
N THR A 183 -14.96 -1.25 -0.85
CA THR A 183 -16.36 -1.52 -0.49
C THR A 183 -17.13 -0.28 -0.05
N GLY A 184 -18.43 -0.31 -0.31
CA GLY A 184 -19.41 0.67 0.13
C GLY A 184 -20.81 0.06 0.18
N SER A 185 -21.81 0.79 0.71
CA SER A 185 -23.17 0.27 0.96
C SER A 185 -23.93 -0.27 -0.25
N GLY A 186 -23.45 0.00 -1.47
CA GLY A 186 -23.95 -0.56 -2.73
C GLY A 186 -22.84 -0.79 -3.73
N TYR A 187 -21.62 -1.05 -3.24
CA TYR A 187 -20.43 -1.13 -4.09
C TYR A 187 -19.43 -2.14 -3.54
N CYS A 188 -18.87 -2.96 -4.43
CA CYS A 188 -17.76 -3.83 -4.14
C CYS A 188 -16.88 -3.87 -5.39
N ALA A 189 -15.60 -3.55 -5.25
CA ALA A 189 -14.64 -3.66 -6.33
C ALA A 189 -13.39 -4.36 -5.86
N ALA A 190 -12.63 -4.84 -6.84
CA ALA A 190 -11.30 -5.34 -6.64
C ALA A 190 -10.36 -4.76 -7.68
N ASP A 191 -9.19 -4.36 -7.21
CA ASP A 191 -8.12 -3.77 -7.99
C ASP A 191 -6.86 -4.62 -7.84
N ILE A 192 -6.18 -4.87 -8.95
CA ILE A 192 -4.94 -5.63 -8.99
C ILE A 192 -3.76 -4.66 -9.05
N HIS A 193 -2.96 -4.65 -7.99
CA HIS A 193 -1.64 -4.04 -7.99
C HIS A 193 -0.62 -5.04 -8.51
N LEU A 194 -0.25 -4.94 -9.78
CA LEU A 194 0.70 -5.83 -10.44
C LEU A 194 2.09 -5.17 -10.52
N PHE A 195 3.12 -5.81 -9.98
CA PHE A 195 4.48 -5.25 -9.89
C PHE A 195 5.57 -6.35 -9.87
N ARG A 196 6.82 -5.97 -10.15
CA ARG A 196 8.00 -6.87 -10.04
C ARG A 196 8.89 -6.55 -8.83
N ASP A 197 8.93 -5.29 -8.42
CA ASP A 197 9.79 -4.77 -7.35
C ASP A 197 8.95 -3.80 -6.50
N LEU A 198 9.01 -3.92 -5.17
CA LEU A 198 8.28 -3.03 -4.26
C LEU A 198 8.70 -1.56 -4.38
N LYS A 199 9.91 -1.28 -4.87
CA LYS A 199 10.39 0.09 -5.13
C LYS A 199 9.78 0.71 -6.38
N LYS A 200 9.21 -0.10 -7.26
CA LYS A 200 8.68 0.29 -8.56
C LYS A 200 7.26 -0.25 -8.76
N VAL A 201 6.46 -0.17 -7.70
CA VAL A 201 5.04 -0.51 -7.79
C VAL A 201 4.36 0.58 -8.64
N PRO A 202 3.62 0.19 -9.70
CA PRO A 202 2.91 1.14 -10.53
C PRO A 202 1.92 1.98 -9.73
N GLU A 203 1.71 3.22 -10.14
CA GLU A 203 0.89 4.19 -9.39
C GLU A 203 -0.59 3.84 -9.43
N ASN A 204 -1.07 3.27 -10.54
CA ASN A 204 -2.45 2.83 -10.70
C ASN A 204 -2.55 1.30 -10.72
N PRO A 205 -3.51 0.72 -9.99
CA PRO A 205 -3.86 -0.68 -10.16
C PRO A 205 -4.71 -0.88 -11.44
N ILE A 206 -4.93 -2.14 -11.79
CA ILE A 206 -5.84 -2.56 -12.87
C ILE A 206 -7.15 -3.03 -12.24
N ALA A 207 -8.28 -2.48 -12.67
CA ALA A 207 -9.59 -2.94 -12.23
C ALA A 207 -9.79 -4.42 -12.59
N GLU A 208 -10.06 -5.25 -11.60
CA GLU A 208 -10.32 -6.68 -11.77
C GLU A 208 -11.81 -6.98 -11.72
N TYR A 209 -12.48 -6.40 -10.74
CA TYR A 209 -13.88 -6.64 -10.45
C TYR A 209 -14.53 -5.33 -10.03
N THR A 210 -15.75 -5.07 -10.47
CA THR A 210 -16.60 -4.06 -9.86
C THR A 210 -18.04 -4.50 -9.87
N TRP A 211 -18.71 -4.27 -8.77
CA TRP A 211 -20.13 -4.44 -8.57
C TRP A 211 -20.67 -3.14 -8.02
N SER A 212 -21.71 -2.62 -8.64
CA SER A 212 -22.44 -1.46 -8.13
C SER A 212 -23.93 -1.69 -8.23
N SER A 213 -24.65 -1.38 -7.15
CA SER A 213 -26.07 -1.14 -7.17
C SER A 213 -26.34 0.36 -7.20
N GLY A 214 -27.25 0.78 -8.09
CA GLY A 214 -27.89 2.08 -7.93
C GLY A 214 -28.98 1.97 -6.87
N PHE A 215 -29.19 3.00 -6.06
CA PHE A 215 -30.45 3.11 -5.31
C PHE A 215 -31.57 3.38 -6.34
N GLY A 216 -32.60 2.52 -6.41
CA GLY A 216 -33.77 2.68 -7.31
C GLY A 216 -33.84 1.66 -8.46
N ASP A 217 -34.53 2.01 -9.54
CA ASP A 217 -34.81 1.15 -10.72
C ASP A 217 -33.61 1.02 -11.71
N PHE A 218 -32.37 1.15 -11.23
CA PHE A 218 -31.20 1.05 -12.09
C PHE A 218 -30.69 -0.40 -12.18
N PRO A 219 -30.24 -0.86 -13.36
CA PRO A 219 -29.66 -2.19 -13.47
C PRO A 219 -28.38 -2.29 -12.64
N TYR A 220 -28.19 -3.43 -12.00
CA TYR A 220 -26.94 -3.79 -11.33
C TYR A 220 -25.86 -3.99 -12.38
N LEU A 221 -24.66 -3.48 -12.10
CA LEU A 221 -23.52 -3.52 -13.03
C LEU A 221 -22.42 -4.38 -12.42
N TRP A 222 -21.97 -5.37 -13.18
CA TRP A 222 -20.94 -6.32 -12.78
C TRP A 222 -19.85 -6.33 -13.84
N LEU A 223 -18.62 -5.98 -13.46
CA LEU A 223 -17.43 -6.26 -14.23
C LEU A 223 -16.66 -7.35 -13.50
N THR A 224 -16.22 -8.37 -14.23
CA THR A 224 -15.34 -9.40 -13.67
C THR A 224 -14.27 -9.76 -14.69
N THR A 225 -13.02 -9.81 -14.24
CA THR A 225 -11.92 -10.42 -14.98
C THR A 225 -12.10 -11.93 -14.96
N THR A 226 -12.19 -12.53 -16.14
CA THR A 226 -12.29 -13.98 -16.29
C THR A 226 -10.93 -14.64 -16.45
N GLU A 227 -9.94 -13.91 -16.98
CA GLU A 227 -8.59 -14.44 -17.23
C GLU A 227 -7.57 -13.30 -17.25
N MET A 228 -6.37 -13.58 -16.72
CA MET A 228 -5.19 -12.72 -16.84
C MET A 228 -4.06 -13.52 -17.49
N GLU A 229 -3.47 -12.97 -18.55
CA GLU A 229 -2.37 -13.55 -19.30
C GLU A 229 -1.17 -12.59 -19.32
N LEU A 230 0.03 -13.08 -19.06
CA LEU A 230 1.25 -12.29 -19.30
C LEU A 230 1.59 -12.29 -20.78
N THR A 231 1.94 -11.13 -21.31
CA THR A 231 2.46 -10.97 -22.68
C THR A 231 3.90 -10.46 -22.63
N LEU A 232 4.57 -10.43 -23.77
CA LEU A 232 5.94 -9.88 -23.86
C LEU A 232 6.01 -8.40 -23.42
N ASP A 233 4.99 -7.62 -23.79
CA ASP A 233 4.98 -6.16 -23.59
C ASP A 233 4.19 -5.71 -22.35
N GLY A 234 3.49 -6.62 -21.68
CA GLY A 234 2.59 -6.25 -20.59
C GLY A 234 1.65 -7.38 -20.18
N VAL A 235 0.39 -7.05 -19.91
CA VAL A 235 -0.61 -8.02 -19.43
C VAL A 235 -1.93 -7.88 -20.16
N LYS A 236 -2.59 -9.00 -20.41
CA LYS A 236 -3.87 -9.07 -21.09
C LYS A 236 -4.94 -9.55 -20.11
N PHE A 237 -6.02 -8.79 -20.04
CA PHE A 237 -7.17 -9.10 -19.22
C PHE A 237 -8.38 -9.40 -20.09
N LYS A 238 -9.02 -10.55 -19.85
CA LYS A 238 -10.32 -10.88 -20.45
C LYS A 238 -11.40 -10.47 -19.45
N TYR A 239 -12.29 -9.59 -19.87
CA TYR A 239 -13.38 -9.08 -19.05
C TYR A 239 -14.72 -9.66 -19.50
N LYS A 240 -15.58 -9.90 -18.50
CA LYS A 240 -17.02 -10.08 -18.66
C LYS A 240 -17.70 -8.92 -17.95
N TYR A 241 -18.52 -8.18 -18.68
CA TYR A 241 -19.35 -7.11 -18.14
C TYR A 241 -20.82 -7.49 -18.27
N GLU A 242 -21.58 -7.34 -17.21
CA GLU A 242 -23.00 -7.68 -17.14
C GLU A 242 -23.80 -6.52 -16.54
N GLU A 243 -24.91 -6.20 -17.20
CA GLU A 243 -25.96 -5.33 -16.65
C GLU A 243 -27.19 -6.20 -16.43
N GLY A 244 -27.84 -6.13 -15.26
CA GLY A 244 -28.98 -6.98 -14.99
C GLY A 244 -29.74 -6.65 -13.71
N GLU A 245 -30.68 -7.52 -13.37
CA GLU A 245 -31.49 -7.42 -12.16
C GLU A 245 -31.12 -8.54 -11.20
N ILE A 246 -31.07 -8.25 -9.89
CA ILE A 246 -30.97 -9.30 -8.89
C ILE A 246 -32.34 -9.98 -8.80
N VAL A 247 -32.39 -11.27 -9.15
CA VAL A 247 -33.62 -12.07 -9.14
C VAL A 247 -33.74 -12.98 -7.91
N ASP A 248 -32.64 -13.16 -7.20
CA ASP A 248 -32.58 -13.91 -5.96
C ASP A 248 -31.50 -13.32 -5.05
N VAL A 249 -31.81 -13.23 -3.76
CA VAL A 249 -30.89 -12.84 -2.70
C VAL A 249 -31.01 -13.90 -1.63
N ASP A 250 -30.03 -14.78 -1.56
CA ASP A 250 -29.82 -15.61 -0.38
C ASP A 250 -28.91 -14.86 0.62
N THR A 251 -28.71 -15.42 1.82
CA THR A 251 -27.90 -14.80 2.88
C THR A 251 -26.41 -14.64 2.53
N THR A 252 -25.96 -15.23 1.43
CA THR A 252 -24.56 -15.38 1.03
C THR A 252 -24.29 -14.99 -0.43
N THR A 253 -25.27 -15.03 -1.33
CA THR A 253 -25.12 -14.76 -2.75
C THR A 253 -26.31 -13.99 -3.33
N SER A 254 -26.03 -13.14 -4.31
CA SER A 254 -27.04 -12.51 -5.15
C SER A 254 -26.96 -13.09 -6.54
N VAL A 255 -28.10 -13.55 -7.07
CA VAL A 255 -28.18 -14.08 -8.43
C VAL A 255 -28.56 -12.94 -9.37
N LEU A 256 -27.61 -12.54 -10.22
CA LEU A 256 -27.85 -11.59 -11.29
C LEU A 256 -28.48 -12.30 -12.50
N LYS A 257 -29.66 -11.87 -12.91
CA LYS A 257 -30.19 -12.15 -14.24
C LYS A 257 -29.69 -11.05 -15.19
N ALA A 258 -28.64 -11.38 -15.94
CA ALA A 258 -28.08 -10.47 -16.93
C ALA A 258 -29.09 -10.15 -18.04
N ILE A 259 -29.32 -8.85 -18.28
CA ILE A 259 -30.07 -8.30 -19.41
C ILE A 259 -29.11 -8.00 -20.57
N LYS A 260 -27.86 -7.62 -20.25
CA LYS A 260 -26.79 -7.36 -21.20
C LYS A 260 -25.51 -8.04 -20.72
N THR A 261 -24.79 -8.65 -21.66
CA THR A 261 -23.46 -9.21 -21.41
C THR A 261 -22.52 -8.78 -22.52
N LEU A 262 -21.40 -8.19 -22.14
CA LEU A 262 -20.30 -7.87 -23.03
C LEU A 262 -19.07 -8.69 -22.62
N ARG A 263 -18.32 -9.16 -23.60
CA ARG A 263 -17.00 -9.78 -23.40
C ARG A 263 -16.00 -9.04 -24.25
N PHE A 264 -14.90 -8.63 -23.64
CA PHE A 264 -13.84 -7.92 -24.33
C PHE A 264 -12.50 -8.22 -23.68
N THR A 265 -11.44 -7.88 -24.38
CA THR A 265 -10.07 -8.10 -23.94
C THR A 265 -9.35 -6.76 -23.97
N ILE A 266 -8.57 -6.49 -22.92
CA ILE A 266 -7.74 -5.28 -22.83
C ILE A 266 -6.29 -5.72 -22.63
N ASP A 267 -5.43 -5.25 -23.53
CA ASP A 267 -3.98 -5.33 -23.34
C ASP A 267 -3.51 -4.07 -22.61
N TYR A 268 -2.88 -4.25 -21.45
CA TYR A 268 -2.23 -3.20 -20.67
C TYR A 268 -0.72 -3.27 -20.85
N ILE A 269 -0.09 -2.11 -20.98
CA ILE A 269 1.36 -1.92 -21.00
C ILE A 269 1.79 -1.00 -19.87
N LEU A 270 3.01 -1.18 -19.38
CA LEU A 270 3.57 -0.31 -18.35
C LEU A 270 4.28 0.88 -19.02
N VAL A 271 3.75 2.08 -18.86
CA VAL A 271 4.31 3.34 -19.38
C VAL A 271 4.47 4.30 -18.22
N ASP A 272 5.66 4.88 -18.03
CA ASP A 272 5.94 5.85 -16.96
C ASP A 272 5.47 5.37 -15.57
N ASN A 273 5.74 4.10 -15.25
CA ASN A 273 5.32 3.45 -14.00
C ASN A 273 3.78 3.40 -13.80
N ARG A 274 3.00 3.37 -14.88
CA ARG A 274 1.54 3.27 -14.87
C ARG A 274 1.04 2.22 -15.86
N TRP A 275 0.07 1.42 -15.44
CA TRP A 275 -0.59 0.48 -16.34
C TRP A 275 -1.53 1.25 -17.27
N THR A 276 -1.32 1.15 -18.57
CA THR A 276 -2.06 1.88 -19.59
C THR A 276 -2.69 0.90 -20.56
N ALA A 277 -4.01 0.99 -20.76
CA ALA A 277 -4.71 0.20 -21.77
C ALA A 277 -4.28 0.65 -23.18
N LYS A 278 -3.86 -0.30 -24.03
CA LYS A 278 -3.54 -0.02 -25.45
C LYS A 278 -4.78 0.49 -26.21
N ASP A 279 -5.97 -0.02 -25.86
CA ASP A 279 -7.26 0.47 -26.34
C ASP A 279 -8.23 0.61 -25.15
N SER A 280 -8.69 1.83 -24.90
CA SER A 280 -9.61 2.17 -23.81
C SER A 280 -11.07 2.30 -24.27
N THR A 281 -11.37 2.03 -25.54
CA THR A 281 -12.71 2.25 -26.13
C THR A 281 -13.80 1.50 -25.35
N MET A 282 -13.59 0.22 -25.05
CA MET A 282 -14.55 -0.58 -24.29
C MET A 282 -14.68 -0.10 -22.84
N LEU A 283 -13.57 0.25 -22.17
CA LEU A 283 -13.60 0.75 -20.79
C LEU A 283 -14.40 2.07 -20.69
N LYS A 284 -14.20 2.98 -21.66
CA LYS A 284 -14.99 4.23 -21.78
C LYS A 284 -16.46 3.95 -22.04
N ALA A 285 -16.79 2.99 -22.91
CA ALA A 285 -18.17 2.67 -23.26
C ALA A 285 -19.01 2.16 -22.08
N ILE A 286 -18.36 1.59 -21.06
CA ILE A 286 -19.02 1.11 -19.82
C ILE A 286 -18.74 1.99 -18.60
N ASN A 287 -18.21 3.21 -18.81
CA ASN A 287 -17.89 4.18 -17.76
C ASN A 287 -17.00 3.65 -16.63
N LEU A 288 -16.04 2.76 -16.95
CA LEU A 288 -15.04 2.36 -15.98
C LEU A 288 -13.92 3.41 -15.90
N PRO A 289 -13.46 3.77 -14.70
CA PRO A 289 -12.22 4.52 -14.54
C PRO A 289 -11.01 3.64 -14.95
N PHE A 290 -10.04 4.21 -15.68
CA PHE A 290 -8.79 3.55 -16.09
C PHE A 290 -7.64 4.56 -16.15
#